data_AF-A0A517YD09-F1
#
_entry.id   AF-A0A517YD09-F1
#
_cell.length_a   1.000
_cell.length_b   1.000
_cell.length_c   1.000
_cell.angle_alpha   90.00
_cell.angle_beta   90.00
_cell.angle_gamma   90.00
#
_symmetry.space_group_name_H-M   'P 1'
#
loop_
_entity.id
_entity.type
_entity.pdbx_description
1 polymer ?
#
loop_
_entity_poly.entity_id
_entity_poly.type
_entity_poly.pdbx_seq_one_letter_code
_entity_poly.pdbx_strand_id
1 'polypeptide(L)'
;MSEIVAYHEAGHVFVAYYVGARVRSVTIEPDRDEGPERYGDTQVLWQRSRYSPRELAEKEIQVALGGPVAEMIHSGDPFHPAFVAEWSADWQAAWRSAAVLIADEAKRMKYLEQVSIQLHRLLSRDDHWAALAAVVDNLLAHERLDEEELSEIIQAWMR
;
A
#
# COMPACT_ATOMS: atom_id res chain seq x y z
N MET A 1 -16.91 -2.63 -6.59
CA MET A 1 -16.32 -1.51 -5.84
C MET A 1 -15.58 -2.01 -4.61
N SER A 2 -16.20 -2.79 -3.72
CA SER A 2 -15.51 -3.34 -2.53
C SER A 2 -14.28 -4.19 -2.85
N GLU A 3 -14.32 -5.02 -3.90
CA GLU A 3 -13.20 -5.89 -4.28
C GLU A 3 -11.96 -5.10 -4.73
N ILE A 4 -12.13 -4.10 -5.60
CA ILE A 4 -11.04 -3.22 -6.05
C ILE A 4 -10.40 -2.50 -4.85
N VAL A 5 -11.22 -1.96 -3.96
CA VAL A 5 -10.76 -1.33 -2.70
C VAL A 5 -10.04 -2.35 -1.82
N ALA A 6 -10.54 -3.58 -1.69
CA ALA A 6 -9.89 -4.61 -0.89
C ALA A 6 -8.50 -4.96 -1.43
N TYR A 7 -8.33 -5.06 -2.76
CA TYR A 7 -7.02 -5.24 -3.39
C TYR A 7 -6.09 -4.04 -3.13
N HIS A 8 -6.63 -2.82 -3.21
CA HIS A 8 -5.89 -1.60 -2.90
C HIS A 8 -5.37 -1.61 -1.46
N GLU A 9 -6.25 -1.81 -0.49
CA GLU A 9 -5.89 -1.83 0.93
C GLU A 9 -4.96 -3.00 1.27
N ALA A 10 -5.20 -4.19 0.72
CA ALA A 10 -4.32 -5.35 0.89
C ALA A 10 -2.91 -5.09 0.32
N GLY A 11 -2.79 -4.29 -0.74
CA GLY A 11 -1.51 -3.85 -1.29
C GLY A 11 -0.69 -3.05 -0.28
N HIS A 12 -1.30 -2.07 0.40
CA HIS A 12 -0.64 -1.33 1.47
C HIS A 12 -0.20 -2.25 2.61
N VAL A 13 -1.10 -3.12 3.05
CA VAL A 13 -0.84 -4.09 4.14
C VAL A 13 0.35 -4.97 3.79
N PHE A 14 0.31 -5.67 2.66
CA PHE A 14 1.37 -6.59 2.26
C PHE A 14 2.72 -5.88 2.19
N VAL A 15 2.76 -4.72 1.53
CA VAL A 15 4.03 -3.97 1.39
C VAL A 15 4.53 -3.45 2.74
N ALA A 16 3.64 -3.05 3.66
CA ALA A 16 4.02 -2.66 5.00
C ALA A 16 4.71 -3.80 5.76
N TYR A 17 4.16 -5.02 5.71
CA TYR A 17 4.81 -6.21 6.28
C TYR A 17 6.13 -6.53 5.58
N TYR A 18 6.17 -6.48 4.24
CA TYR A 18 7.38 -6.73 3.45
C TYR A 18 8.53 -5.79 3.80
N VAL A 19 8.25 -4.51 4.05
CA VAL A 19 9.28 -3.54 4.47
C VAL A 19 9.58 -3.57 5.97
N GLY A 20 8.93 -4.45 6.74
CA GLY A 20 9.15 -4.62 8.18
C GLY A 20 8.45 -3.58 9.07
N ALA A 21 7.39 -2.94 8.56
CA ALA A 21 6.48 -2.14 9.36
C ALA A 21 5.41 -3.03 10.03
N ARG A 22 4.61 -2.43 10.92
CA ARG A 22 3.42 -3.06 11.51
C ARG A 22 2.18 -2.38 10.96
N VAL A 23 1.07 -3.09 10.85
CA VAL A 23 -0.22 -2.52 10.48
C VAL A 23 -1.13 -2.63 11.69
N ARG A 24 -1.69 -1.50 12.14
CA ARG A 24 -2.61 -1.47 13.28
C ARG A 24 -3.99 -2.01 12.91
N SER A 25 -4.46 -1.62 11.73
CA SER A 25 -5.74 -2.04 11.18
C SER A 25 -5.85 -1.67 9.72
N VAL A 26 -6.73 -2.36 9.01
CA VAL A 26 -7.16 -2.03 7.66
C VAL A 26 -8.69 -2.13 7.58
N THR A 27 -9.33 -1.27 6.78
CA THR A 27 -10.78 -1.34 6.51
C THR A 27 -11.09 -0.94 5.07
N ILE A 28 -12.09 -1.57 4.47
CA ILE A 28 -12.70 -1.17 3.19
C ILE A 28 -13.99 -0.38 3.37
N GLU A 29 -14.42 -0.16 4.61
CA GLU A 29 -15.51 0.73 4.99
C GLU A 29 -15.02 1.67 6.10
N PRO A 30 -14.38 2.79 5.76
CA PRO A 30 -13.97 3.76 6.76
C PRO A 30 -15.17 4.56 7.26
N ASP A 31 -15.09 5.02 8.51
CA ASP A 31 -16.13 5.88 9.10
C ASP A 31 -16.32 7.15 8.25
N ARG A 32 -17.59 7.50 8.02
CA ARG A 32 -17.96 8.74 7.33
C ARG A 32 -17.75 9.93 8.27
N ASP A 33 -16.55 10.47 8.22
CA ASP A 33 -16.17 11.70 8.95
C ASP A 33 -16.40 12.96 8.09
N GLU A 34 -16.25 14.16 8.68
CA GLU A 34 -16.30 15.45 7.95
C GLU A 34 -15.13 15.66 6.95
N GLY A 35 -14.23 14.68 6.81
CA GLY A 35 -13.09 14.70 5.90
C GLY A 35 -13.43 14.34 4.45
N PRO A 36 -12.43 14.26 3.56
CA PRO A 36 -12.61 13.74 2.21
C PRO A 36 -13.24 12.33 2.25
N GLU A 37 -14.05 11.99 1.24
CA GLU A 37 -14.50 10.61 1.07
C GLU A 37 -13.28 9.69 1.00
N ARG A 38 -13.26 8.69 1.89
CA ARG A 38 -12.29 7.61 1.90
C ARG A 38 -13.04 6.35 1.51
N TYR A 39 -12.44 5.56 0.62
CA TYR A 39 -13.01 4.28 0.21
C TYR A 39 -12.40 3.11 0.99
N GLY A 40 -11.24 3.31 1.64
CA GLY A 40 -10.59 2.41 2.59
C GLY A 40 -9.65 3.18 3.51
N ASP A 41 -9.08 2.50 4.51
CA ASP A 41 -8.06 3.07 5.40
C ASP A 41 -7.11 2.00 5.94
N THR A 42 -5.82 2.10 5.60
CA THR A 42 -4.74 1.28 6.18
C THR A 42 -3.88 2.10 7.13
N GLN A 43 -3.84 1.70 8.41
CA GLN A 43 -3.07 2.39 9.44
C GLN A 43 -1.73 1.72 9.72
N VAL A 44 -0.66 2.26 9.16
CA VAL A 44 0.71 1.72 9.32
C VAL A 44 1.44 2.35 10.52
N LEU A 45 2.02 1.51 11.36
CA LEU A 45 2.81 1.89 12.53
C LEU A 45 4.31 1.82 12.21
N TRP A 46 4.92 2.99 12.12
CA TRP A 46 6.36 3.13 11.88
C TRP A 46 7.15 3.22 13.20
N GLN A 47 8.06 2.28 13.42
CA GLN A 47 9.05 2.35 14.50
C GLN A 47 10.15 3.36 14.13
N ARG A 48 9.89 4.66 14.30
CA ARG A 48 10.81 5.73 13.85
C ARG A 48 12.21 5.67 14.44
N SER A 49 12.39 5.09 15.63
CA SER A 49 13.71 4.88 16.23
C SER A 49 14.55 3.79 15.55
N ARG A 50 13.91 2.93 14.74
CA ARG A 50 14.57 1.82 14.03
C ARG A 50 15.16 2.24 12.69
N TYR A 51 14.65 3.31 12.08
CA TYR A 51 14.99 3.70 10.72
C TYR A 51 15.62 5.09 10.68
N SER A 52 16.65 5.26 9.84
CA SER A 52 17.08 6.62 9.48
C SER A 52 15.96 7.36 8.72
N PRO A 53 15.96 8.70 8.69
CA PRO A 53 14.96 9.46 7.94
C PRO A 53 14.88 9.06 6.46
N ARG A 54 16.03 8.71 5.87
CA ARG A 54 16.12 8.23 4.49
C ARG A 54 15.44 6.87 4.31
N GLU A 55 15.76 5.90 5.15
CA GLU A 55 15.16 4.56 5.06
C GLU A 55 13.66 4.60 5.32
N LEU A 56 13.22 5.43 6.27
CA LEU A 56 11.81 5.63 6.54
C LEU A 56 11.10 6.19 5.30
N ALA A 57 11.65 7.22 4.66
CA ALA A 57 11.09 7.79 3.44
C ALA A 57 11.01 6.75 2.30
N GLU A 58 12.07 5.96 2.09
CA GLU A 58 12.09 4.90 1.07
C GLU A 58 11.01 3.83 1.32
N LYS A 59 10.74 3.49 2.59
CA LYS A 59 9.71 2.52 2.98
C LYS A 59 8.30 3.10 2.89
N GLU A 60 8.10 4.34 3.31
CA GLU A 60 6.81 5.05 3.18
C GLU A 60 6.39 5.16 1.70
N ILE A 61 7.34 5.43 0.81
CA ILE A 61 7.08 5.46 -0.65
C ILE A 61 6.62 4.10 -1.15
N GLN A 62 7.28 3.02 -0.74
CA GLN A 62 6.89 1.67 -1.12
C GLN A 62 5.49 1.34 -0.64
N VAL A 63 5.18 1.61 0.62
CA VAL A 63 3.84 1.36 1.19
C VAL A 63 2.77 2.18 0.49
N ALA A 64 2.98 3.48 0.30
CA ALA A 64 2.02 4.35 -0.37
C ALA A 64 1.72 3.87 -1.80
N LEU A 65 2.74 3.45 -2.56
CA LEU A 65 2.52 2.93 -3.91
C LEU A 65 2.01 1.48 -3.94
N GLY A 66 2.03 0.77 -2.82
CA GLY A 66 1.63 -0.64 -2.73
C GLY A 66 0.18 -0.88 -3.11
N GLY A 67 -0.74 -0.05 -2.62
CA GLY A 67 -2.18 -0.17 -2.94
C GLY A 67 -2.50 0.07 -4.42
N PRO A 68 -2.11 1.22 -4.99
CA PRO A 68 -2.28 1.49 -6.41
C PRO A 68 -1.70 0.38 -7.31
N VAL A 69 -0.53 -0.17 -6.96
CA VAL A 69 0.09 -1.24 -7.74
C VAL A 69 -0.65 -2.57 -7.64
N ALA A 70 -1.15 -2.93 -6.45
CA ALA A 70 -1.98 -4.11 -6.30
C ALA A 70 -3.28 -4.00 -7.11
N GLU A 71 -3.91 -2.84 -7.08
CA GLU A 71 -5.09 -2.54 -7.88
C GLU A 71 -4.82 -2.62 -9.39
N MET A 72 -3.69 -2.09 -9.87
CA MET A 72 -3.25 -2.23 -11.27
C MET A 72 -3.13 -3.71 -11.70
N ILE A 73 -2.52 -4.54 -10.86
CA ILE A 73 -2.35 -5.96 -11.17
C ILE A 73 -3.69 -6.67 -11.23
N HIS A 74 -4.59 -6.40 -10.27
CA HIS A 74 -5.91 -7.02 -10.22
C HIS A 74 -6.80 -6.61 -11.40
N SER A 75 -6.83 -5.32 -11.73
CA SER A 75 -7.62 -4.78 -12.85
C SER A 75 -7.06 -5.16 -14.23
N GLY A 76 -5.75 -5.42 -14.32
CA GLY A 76 -5.07 -5.74 -15.58
C GLY A 76 -4.86 -4.52 -16.50
N ASP A 77 -5.24 -3.33 -16.04
CA ASP A 77 -5.20 -2.09 -16.81
C ASP A 77 -3.87 -1.34 -16.57
N PRO A 78 -3.21 -0.84 -17.63
CA PRO A 78 -1.96 -0.09 -17.51
C PRO A 78 -2.26 1.34 -17.06
N PHE A 79 -2.42 1.55 -15.76
CA PHE A 79 -2.67 2.87 -15.21
C PHE A 79 -1.38 3.64 -14.90
N HIS A 80 -1.38 4.93 -15.22
CA HIS A 80 -0.40 5.86 -14.64
C HIS A 80 -1.10 6.60 -13.50
N PRO A 81 -0.48 6.73 -12.31
CA PRO A 81 -1.12 7.29 -11.11
C PRO A 81 -1.70 8.70 -11.21
N ALA A 82 -1.42 9.43 -12.29
CA ALA A 82 -1.95 10.76 -12.54
C ALA A 82 -3.37 10.74 -13.12
N PHE A 83 -3.87 9.57 -13.55
CA PHE A 83 -5.16 9.43 -14.22
C PHE A 83 -6.25 8.80 -13.35
N VAL A 84 -5.90 8.29 -12.16
CA VAL A 84 -6.85 7.70 -11.22
C VAL A 84 -6.98 8.64 -10.03
N ALA A 85 -8.15 9.28 -9.89
CA ALA A 85 -8.37 10.31 -8.87
C ALA A 85 -8.28 9.71 -7.46
N GLU A 86 -8.68 8.45 -7.33
CA GLU A 86 -8.70 7.65 -6.12
C GLU A 86 -7.30 7.44 -5.55
N TRP A 87 -6.25 7.41 -6.39
CA TRP A 87 -4.87 7.23 -5.95
C TRP A 87 -4.15 8.53 -5.62
N SER A 88 -4.83 9.67 -5.71
CA SER A 88 -4.21 10.99 -5.54
C SER A 88 -3.58 11.17 -4.16
N ALA A 89 -4.20 10.62 -3.11
CA ALA A 89 -3.70 10.68 -1.74
C ALA A 89 -2.40 9.88 -1.58
N ASP A 90 -2.36 8.64 -2.08
CA ASP A 90 -1.19 7.77 -2.04
C ASP A 90 -0.03 8.33 -2.84
N TRP A 91 -0.33 8.83 -4.04
CA TRP A 91 0.66 9.49 -4.87
C TRP A 91 1.24 10.73 -4.18
N GLN A 92 0.40 11.55 -3.53
CA GLN A 92 0.87 12.72 -2.79
C GLN A 92 1.70 12.32 -1.56
N ALA A 93 1.35 11.23 -0.87
CA ALA A 93 2.14 10.67 0.22
C ALA A 93 3.53 10.24 -0.28
N ALA A 94 3.58 9.43 -1.34
CA ALA A 94 4.82 8.99 -1.98
C ALA A 94 5.67 10.19 -2.46
N TRP A 95 5.04 11.19 -3.07
CA TRP A 95 5.71 12.40 -3.56
C TRP A 95 6.35 13.20 -2.41
N ARG A 96 5.66 13.36 -1.29
CA ARG A 96 6.19 14.07 -0.11
C ARG A 96 7.37 13.32 0.51
N SER A 97 7.26 12.00 0.69
CA SER A 97 8.38 11.20 1.22
C SER A 97 9.57 11.19 0.25
N ALA A 98 9.32 11.13 -1.06
CA ALA A 98 10.39 11.20 -2.06
C ALA A 98 11.10 12.57 -2.12
N ALA A 99 10.45 13.65 -1.68
CA ALA A 99 11.07 14.97 -1.57
C ALA A 99 12.23 15.01 -0.57
N VAL A 100 12.22 14.14 0.44
CA VAL A 100 13.32 13.98 1.40
C VAL A 100 14.57 13.41 0.72
N LEU A 101 14.39 12.62 -0.33
CA LEU A 101 15.45 11.92 -1.05
C LEU A 101 15.95 12.70 -2.26
N ILE A 102 15.02 13.33 -2.98
CA ILE A 102 15.24 13.92 -4.29
C ILE A 102 14.49 15.27 -4.38
N ALA A 103 15.25 16.36 -4.34
CA ALA A 103 14.71 17.71 -4.45
C ALA A 103 14.15 18.03 -5.85
N ASP A 104 14.82 17.54 -6.90
CA ASP A 104 14.44 17.75 -8.30
C ASP A 104 13.18 16.95 -8.66
N GLU A 105 12.13 17.64 -9.10
CA GLU A 105 10.82 17.03 -9.36
C GLU A 105 10.83 16.03 -10.52
N ALA A 106 11.58 16.32 -11.59
CA ALA A 106 11.65 15.42 -12.74
C ALA A 106 12.37 14.10 -12.38
N LYS A 107 13.43 14.17 -11.57
CA LYS A 107 14.10 12.98 -11.02
C LYS A 107 13.22 12.24 -10.02
N ARG A 108 12.43 12.97 -9.22
CA ARG A 108 11.48 12.39 -8.27
C ARG A 108 10.40 11.58 -8.98
N MET A 109 9.82 12.13 -10.05
CA MET A 109 8.85 11.42 -10.89
C MET A 109 9.43 10.09 -11.41
N LYS A 110 10.61 10.14 -12.04
CA LYS A 110 11.30 8.95 -12.53
C LYS A 110 11.59 7.92 -11.44
N TYR A 111 11.91 8.38 -10.23
CA TYR A 111 12.13 7.50 -9.10
C TYR A 111 10.84 6.78 -8.67
N LEU A 112 9.72 7.48 -8.57
CA LEU A 112 8.44 6.88 -8.21
C LEU A 112 7.94 5.90 -9.29
N GLU A 113 8.15 6.20 -10.56
CA GLU A 113 7.89 5.27 -11.67
C GLU A 113 8.73 3.98 -11.50
N GLN A 114 10.02 4.11 -11.19
CA GLN A 114 10.89 2.96 -10.95
C GLN A 114 10.44 2.13 -9.75
N VAL A 115 10.06 2.76 -8.64
CA VAL A 115 9.52 2.04 -7.46
C VAL A 115 8.23 1.32 -7.82
N SER A 116 7.33 1.95 -8.59
CA SER A 116 6.07 1.32 -9.04
C SER A 116 6.35 0.07 -9.89
N ILE A 117 7.32 0.12 -10.80
CA ILE A 117 7.74 -1.04 -11.61
C ILE A 117 8.31 -2.15 -10.72
N GLN A 118 9.10 -1.80 -9.70
CA GLN A 118 9.65 -2.78 -8.77
C GLN A 118 8.57 -3.44 -7.93
N LEU A 119 7.62 -2.67 -7.40
CA LEU A 119 6.47 -3.18 -6.67
C LEU A 119 5.59 -4.07 -7.55
N HIS A 120 5.38 -3.69 -8.82
CA HIS A 120 4.59 -4.52 -9.72
C HIS A 120 5.23 -5.91 -9.87
N ARG A 121 6.55 -5.97 -10.08
CA ARG A 121 7.28 -7.25 -10.14
C ARG A 121 7.24 -8.01 -8.82
N LEU A 122 7.33 -7.30 -7.69
CA LEU A 122 7.26 -7.90 -6.36
C LEU A 122 5.90 -8.56 -6.12
N LEU A 123 4.82 -7.83 -6.39
CA LEU A 123 3.45 -8.26 -6.13
C LEU A 123 2.95 -9.28 -7.16
N SER A 124 3.48 -9.28 -8.38
CA SER A 124 3.15 -10.28 -9.41
C SER A 124 3.75 -11.66 -9.15
N ARG A 125 4.49 -11.87 -8.06
CA ARG A 125 4.99 -13.21 -7.70
C ARG A 125 3.85 -14.03 -7.09
N ASP A 126 3.70 -15.29 -7.51
CA ASP A 126 2.59 -16.16 -7.07
C ASP A 126 2.47 -16.27 -5.54
N ASP A 127 3.60 -16.37 -4.82
CA ASP A 127 3.63 -16.48 -3.36
C ASP A 127 3.16 -15.19 -2.67
N HIS A 128 3.62 -14.05 -3.16
CA HIS A 128 3.24 -12.73 -2.65
C HIS A 128 1.79 -12.39 -3.00
N TRP A 129 1.37 -12.70 -4.22
CA TRP A 129 -0.01 -12.47 -4.66
C TRP A 129 -0.99 -13.34 -3.87
N ALA A 130 -0.64 -14.60 -3.56
CA ALA A 130 -1.46 -15.46 -2.72
C ALA A 130 -1.60 -14.90 -1.28
N ALA A 131 -0.50 -14.38 -0.70
CA ALA A 131 -0.54 -13.74 0.61
C ALA A 131 -1.43 -12.48 0.62
N LEU A 132 -1.32 -11.64 -0.42
CA LEU A 132 -2.15 -10.46 -0.61
C LEU A 132 -3.63 -10.85 -0.79
N ALA A 133 -3.91 -11.84 -1.64
CA ALA A 133 -5.27 -12.33 -1.87
C ALA A 133 -5.91 -12.91 -0.60
N ALA A 134 -5.13 -13.54 0.28
CA ALA A 134 -5.64 -13.99 1.58
C ALA A 134 -6.09 -12.80 2.46
N VAL A 135 -5.40 -11.66 2.40
CA VAL A 135 -5.86 -10.42 3.08
C VAL A 135 -7.14 -9.90 2.44
N VAL A 136 -7.24 -9.91 1.10
CA VAL A 136 -8.44 -9.50 0.35
C VAL A 136 -9.66 -10.33 0.76
N ASP A 137 -9.54 -11.65 0.78
CA ASP A 137 -10.63 -12.56 1.15
C ASP A 137 -11.16 -12.25 2.55
N ASN A 138 -10.26 -12.00 3.51
CA ASN A 138 -10.64 -11.66 4.88
C ASN A 138 -11.24 -10.24 4.97
N LEU A 139 -10.71 -9.26 4.23
CA LEU A 139 -11.29 -7.92 4.14
C LEU A 139 -12.70 -7.95 3.56
N LEU A 140 -12.95 -8.75 2.53
CA LEU A 140 -14.29 -8.88 1.94
C LEU A 140 -15.27 -9.59 2.88
N ALA A 141 -14.79 -10.47 3.76
CA ALA A 141 -15.62 -11.19 4.72
C ALA A 141 -15.91 -10.38 6.00
N HIS A 142 -14.96 -9.55 6.44
CA HIS A 142 -15.01 -8.89 7.75
C HIS A 142 -15.06 -7.37 7.68
N GLU A 143 -14.88 -6.77 6.49
CA GLU A 143 -14.84 -5.33 6.19
C GLU A 143 -13.68 -4.56 6.85
N ARG A 144 -13.21 -5.04 8.00
CA ARG A 144 -12.10 -4.52 8.78
C ARG A 144 -11.31 -5.67 9.39
N LEU A 145 -9.99 -5.52 9.41
CA LEU A 145 -9.07 -6.41 10.12
C LEU A 145 -8.20 -5.60 11.07
N ASP A 146 -7.93 -6.15 12.24
CA ASP A 146 -6.98 -5.60 13.20
C ASP A 146 -5.57 -6.20 13.03
N GLU A 147 -4.66 -5.74 13.88
CA GLU A 147 -3.26 -6.15 13.83
C GLU A 147 -3.05 -7.66 14.05
N GLU A 148 -3.80 -8.28 14.95
CA GLU A 148 -3.63 -9.69 15.30
C GLU A 148 -4.06 -10.56 14.12
N GLU A 149 -5.24 -10.29 13.57
CA GLU A 149 -5.79 -10.96 12.39
C GLU A 149 -4.86 -10.82 11.18
N LEU A 150 -4.38 -9.60 10.90
CA LEU A 150 -3.44 -9.33 9.81
C LEU A 150 -2.13 -10.11 9.96
N SER A 151 -1.60 -10.15 11.19
CA SER A 151 -0.37 -10.86 11.49
C SER A 151 -0.52 -12.37 11.26
N GLU A 152 -1.63 -12.97 11.68
CA GLU A 152 -1.91 -14.39 11.46
C GLU A 152 -2.00 -14.73 9.96
N ILE A 153 -2.73 -13.91 9.20
CA ILE A 153 -2.90 -14.11 7.75
C ILE A 153 -1.53 -14.04 7.06
N ILE A 154 -0.78 -12.96 7.25
CA ILE A 154 0.49 -12.73 6.55
C ILE A 154 1.56 -13.78 6.94
N GLN A 155 1.66 -14.12 8.24
CA GLN A 155 2.67 -15.09 8.72
C GLN A 155 2.46 -16.50 8.18
N ALA A 156 1.22 -16.86 7.78
CA ALA A 156 0.97 -18.14 7.12
C ALA A 156 1.74 -18.28 5.79
N TRP A 157 2.08 -17.16 5.14
CA TRP A 157 2.70 -17.12 3.81
C TRP A 157 4.17 -16.70 3.82
N MET A 158 4.60 -15.84 4.74
CA MET A 158 5.98 -15.27 4.75
C MET A 158 7.03 -16.14 5.49
N ARG A 159 7.05 -17.45 5.26
CA ARG A 159 8.00 -18.37 5.91
C ARG A 159 9.44 -18.27 5.41
#